data_AF-A0A0F2C6M7-F1
#
_entry.id   AF-A0A0F2C6M7-F1
#
_cell.length_a   1.000
_cell.length_b   1.000
_cell.length_c   1.000
_cell.angle_alpha   90.00
_cell.angle_beta   90.00
_cell.angle_gamma   90.00
#
_symmetry.space_group_name_H-M   'P 1'
#
loop_
_entity.id
_entity.type
_entity.pdbx_description
1 polymer ?
#
loop_
_entity_poly.entity_id
_entity_poly.type
_entity_poly.pdbx_seq_one_letter_code
_entity_poly.pdbx_strand_id
1 'polypeptide(L)'
;MSAIKPIIRELKQAALKGGVHARDRLHQVTDNMNDHLESVVRQVRGNDRFESSIDVSLKRFKRNPKHDSTEYNSQYNEQMDTLQSMSAADWLRNRIEYLNNGRTSDSLRAQQDAREDALQNRIAELIENDDMDFDQATEVAERWMTTQAALHRLDGIAGGDVTDVPRVGDTRINSSLGSQWRSRVGDIDTAIIDFVNANPGVDLNNVNINVILR
;
A
#
# COMPACT_ATOMS: atom_id res chain seq x y z
N MET A 1 26.52 11.62 -2.18
CA MET A 1 26.25 10.76 -1.00
C MET A 1 24.81 10.99 -0.57
N SER A 2 24.03 9.91 -0.51
CA SER A 2 22.58 9.89 -0.73
C SER A 2 21.74 10.61 0.34
N ALA A 3 20.83 11.49 -0.11
CA ALA A 3 19.81 12.18 0.70
C ALA A 3 18.84 11.22 1.43
N ILE A 4 18.92 9.92 1.15
CA ILE A 4 18.12 8.86 1.79
C ILE A 4 18.61 8.55 3.22
N LYS A 5 19.92 8.67 3.51
CA LYS A 5 20.44 8.33 4.85
C LYS A 5 19.93 9.27 5.96
N PRO A 6 19.84 10.61 5.73
CA PRO A 6 19.23 11.53 6.70
C PRO A 6 17.76 11.23 7.00
N ILE A 7 16.93 10.98 5.98
CA ILE A 7 15.49 10.80 6.18
C ILE A 7 15.16 9.51 6.92
N ILE A 8 15.85 8.40 6.63
CA ILE A 8 15.67 7.14 7.38
C ILE A 8 15.95 7.34 8.87
N ARG A 9 16.98 8.12 9.21
CA ARG A 9 17.34 8.40 10.61
C ARG A 9 16.22 9.19 11.31
N GLU A 10 15.67 10.21 10.65
CA GLU A 10 14.60 11.03 11.20
C GLU A 10 13.30 10.23 11.37
N LEU A 11 12.93 9.40 10.39
CA LEU A 11 11.77 8.50 10.49
C LEU A 11 11.95 7.48 11.63
N LYS A 12 13.13 6.89 11.79
CA LYS A 12 13.44 6.00 12.93
C LYS A 12 13.32 6.72 14.28
N GLN A 13 13.77 7.97 14.36
CA GLN A 13 13.60 8.79 15.56
C GLN A 13 12.13 9.14 15.82
N ALA A 14 11.36 9.43 14.77
CA ALA A 14 9.92 9.66 14.88
C ALA A 14 9.19 8.39 15.38
N ALA A 15 9.53 7.21 14.86
CA ALA A 15 8.99 5.94 15.33
C ALA A 15 9.28 5.70 16.82
N LEU A 16 10.51 5.99 17.28
CA LEU A 16 10.88 5.92 18.70
C LEU A 16 10.08 6.89 19.58
N LYS A 17 9.99 8.17 19.16
CA LYS A 17 9.28 9.21 19.91
C LYS A 17 7.77 9.01 19.92
N GLY A 18 7.22 8.40 18.87
CA GLY A 18 5.80 8.11 18.69
C GLY A 18 5.37 6.73 19.18
N GLY A 19 6.15 6.09 20.06
CA GLY A 19 5.76 4.85 20.73
C GLY A 19 5.63 3.61 19.84
N VAL A 20 6.10 3.66 18.58
CA VAL A 20 5.89 2.58 17.59
C VAL A 20 6.51 1.25 18.03
N HIS A 21 7.58 1.29 18.85
CA HIS A 21 8.29 0.10 19.34
C HIS A 21 7.65 -0.63 20.53
N ALA A 22 6.66 -0.04 21.22
CA ALA A 22 6.07 -0.70 22.39
C ALA A 22 5.25 -1.95 22.00
N ARG A 23 4.71 -1.99 20.77
CA ARG A 23 3.88 -3.09 20.27
C ARG A 23 4.67 -4.22 19.59
N ASP A 24 5.90 -4.00 19.14
CA ASP A 24 6.70 -5.03 18.42
C ASP A 24 6.98 -6.27 19.29
N ARG A 25 7.02 -6.13 20.63
CA ARG A 25 7.11 -7.26 21.57
C ARG A 25 5.79 -8.03 21.75
N LEU A 26 4.66 -7.44 21.40
CA LEU A 26 3.34 -8.07 21.44
C LEU A 26 2.99 -8.77 20.11
N HIS A 27 3.42 -8.21 18.97
CA HIS A 27 3.16 -8.80 17.65
C HIS A 27 3.94 -10.10 17.40
N GLN A 28 5.21 -10.22 17.81
CA GLN A 28 5.93 -11.52 17.74
C GLN A 28 5.25 -12.66 18.52
N VAL A 29 4.45 -12.34 19.55
CA VAL A 29 3.66 -13.32 20.30
C VAL A 29 2.35 -13.65 19.57
N THR A 30 1.84 -12.74 18.74
CA THR A 30 0.56 -12.85 18.01
C THR A 30 0.73 -13.46 16.61
N ASP A 31 1.88 -13.27 15.96
CA ASP A 31 2.22 -13.82 14.65
C ASP A 31 2.37 -15.36 14.68
N ASN A 32 2.55 -15.94 15.87
CA ASN A 32 2.48 -17.39 16.09
C ASN A 32 1.04 -17.94 16.21
N MET A 33 -0.01 -17.11 16.06
CA MET A 33 -1.40 -17.55 16.25
C MET A 33 -2.36 -17.29 15.08
N ASN A 34 -1.99 -16.60 13.99
CA ASN A 34 -3.00 -16.05 13.07
C ASN A 34 -2.78 -16.27 11.57
N ASP A 35 -3.03 -17.49 11.09
CA ASP A 35 -3.47 -17.72 9.70
C ASP A 35 -5.01 -17.62 9.55
N HIS A 36 -5.75 -17.27 10.61
CA HIS A 36 -7.22 -17.32 10.61
C HIS A 36 -7.96 -16.09 11.19
N LEU A 37 -7.28 -14.98 11.53
CA LEU A 37 -7.92 -13.77 12.10
C LEU A 37 -8.02 -12.57 11.14
N GLU A 38 -7.48 -12.62 9.92
CA GLU A 38 -7.46 -11.47 9.02
C GLU A 38 -8.85 -10.93 8.64
N SER A 39 -9.86 -11.79 8.49
CA SER A 39 -11.23 -11.36 8.15
C SER A 39 -11.91 -10.64 9.31
N VAL A 40 -11.66 -11.07 10.55
CA VAL A 40 -12.21 -10.47 11.77
C VAL A 40 -11.54 -9.13 12.08
N VAL A 41 -10.22 -9.03 11.85
CA VAL A 41 -9.48 -7.76 12.01
C VAL A 41 -9.96 -6.69 11.03
N ARG A 42 -10.26 -7.07 9.77
CA ARG A 42 -10.84 -6.14 8.78
C ARG A 42 -12.22 -5.62 9.17
N GLN A 43 -13.04 -6.43 9.85
CA GLN A 43 -14.39 -6.02 10.28
C GLN A 43 -14.39 -5.15 11.54
N VAL A 44 -13.39 -5.28 12.42
CA VAL A 44 -13.24 -4.44 13.64
C VAL A 44 -12.61 -3.08 13.33
N ARG A 45 -11.70 -2.99 12.35
CA ARG A 45 -11.10 -1.71 11.92
C ARG A 45 -12.12 -0.68 11.39
N GLY A 46 -13.32 -1.12 10.99
CA GLY A 46 -14.42 -0.22 10.62
C GLY A 46 -15.04 0.56 11.80
N ASN A 47 -14.72 0.20 13.04
CA ASN A 47 -15.23 0.84 14.26
C ASN A 47 -14.17 1.65 15.03
N ASP A 48 -12.91 1.66 14.61
CA ASP A 48 -11.86 2.42 15.29
C ASP A 48 -11.89 3.87 14.81
N ARG A 49 -12.62 4.71 15.55
CA ARG A 49 -12.45 6.16 15.46
C ARG A 49 -11.06 6.49 16.01
N PHE A 50 -10.08 6.67 15.12
CA PHE A 50 -8.81 7.28 15.48
C PHE A 50 -9.09 8.62 16.17
N GLU A 51 -8.59 8.79 17.39
CA GLU A 51 -8.89 9.97 18.21
C GLU A 51 -8.19 11.23 17.68
N SER A 52 -7.21 11.08 16.77
CA SER A 52 -6.42 12.18 16.21
C SER A 52 -5.94 11.89 14.78
N SER A 53 -5.64 12.96 14.03
CA SER A 53 -5.21 12.89 12.63
C SER A 53 -4.01 13.81 12.33
N ILE A 54 -3.18 13.40 11.38
CA ILE A 54 -2.11 14.22 10.80
C ILE A 54 -2.57 14.71 9.43
N ASP A 55 -2.79 16.01 9.30
CA ASP A 55 -3.14 16.62 8.03
C ASP A 55 -1.92 16.71 7.11
N VAL A 56 -2.01 16.08 5.94
CA VAL A 56 -0.92 16.07 4.94
C VAL A 56 -1.39 16.71 3.65
N SER A 57 -0.75 17.81 3.26
CA SER A 57 -1.11 18.53 2.04
C SER A 57 -0.39 17.99 0.80
N LEU A 58 -1.06 17.13 0.04
CA LEU A 58 -0.50 16.49 -1.15
C LEU A 58 -0.91 17.21 -2.44
N LYS A 59 0.03 17.30 -3.39
CA LYS A 59 -0.29 17.76 -4.76
C LYS A 59 -1.30 16.82 -5.41
N ARG A 60 -2.30 17.36 -6.11
CA ARG A 60 -3.25 16.53 -6.89
C ARG A 60 -2.57 15.59 -7.88
N PHE A 61 -2.98 14.33 -7.92
CA PHE A 61 -2.53 13.38 -8.93
C PHE A 61 -3.06 13.78 -10.31
N LYS A 62 -2.22 13.61 -11.33
CA LYS A 62 -2.56 13.93 -12.71
C LYS A 62 -2.86 12.63 -13.45
N ARG A 63 -4.12 12.46 -13.83
CA ARG A 63 -4.55 11.38 -14.72
C ARG A 63 -4.12 11.67 -16.14
N ASN A 64 -3.55 10.67 -16.82
CA ASN A 64 -3.36 10.72 -18.27
C ASN A 64 -4.73 10.56 -18.96
N PRO A 65 -5.16 11.48 -19.84
CA PRO A 65 -6.44 11.38 -20.54
C PRO A 65 -6.61 10.08 -21.36
N LYS A 66 -5.51 9.44 -21.78
CA LYS A 66 -5.52 8.17 -22.52
C LYS A 66 -5.75 6.94 -21.64
N HIS A 67 -5.70 7.08 -20.32
CA HIS A 67 -6.00 5.99 -19.40
C HIS A 67 -7.51 5.85 -19.25
N ASP A 68 -7.97 4.60 -19.10
CA ASP A 68 -9.34 4.34 -18.70
C ASP A 68 -9.64 5.07 -17.38
N SER A 69 -10.73 5.84 -17.35
CA SER A 69 -11.05 6.66 -16.18
C SER A 69 -11.53 5.84 -15.00
N THR A 70 -12.24 4.73 -15.26
CA THR A 70 -12.80 3.88 -14.21
C THR A 70 -11.69 3.10 -13.53
N GLU A 71 -10.79 2.48 -14.29
CA GLU A 71 -9.64 1.77 -13.77
C GLU A 71 -8.66 2.73 -13.07
N TYR A 72 -8.44 3.92 -13.63
CA TYR A 72 -7.63 4.93 -12.95
C TYR A 72 -8.22 5.30 -11.59
N ASN A 73 -9.54 5.57 -11.54
CA ASN A 73 -10.21 5.93 -10.30
C ASN A 73 -10.19 4.77 -9.30
N SER A 74 -10.34 3.52 -9.76
CA SER A 74 -10.25 2.33 -8.90
C SER A 74 -8.87 2.25 -8.24
N GLN A 75 -7.80 2.26 -9.03
CA GLN A 75 -6.43 2.18 -8.49
C GLN A 75 -6.06 3.40 -7.63
N TYR A 76 -6.48 4.60 -8.03
CA TYR A 76 -6.22 5.82 -7.27
C TYR A 76 -6.95 5.81 -5.93
N ASN A 77 -8.26 5.52 -5.92
CA ASN A 77 -9.06 5.53 -4.70
C ASN A 77 -8.58 4.44 -3.74
N GLU A 78 -8.25 3.24 -4.22
CA GLU A 78 -7.72 2.18 -3.36
C GLU A 78 -6.45 2.63 -2.63
N GLN A 79 -5.51 3.29 -3.32
CA GLN A 79 -4.30 3.80 -2.69
C GLN A 79 -4.60 4.94 -1.70
N MET A 80 -5.50 5.85 -2.06
CA MET A 80 -5.90 6.96 -1.19
C MET A 80 -6.64 6.49 0.07
N ASP A 81 -7.52 5.50 -0.08
CA ASP A 81 -8.29 4.92 1.02
C ASP A 81 -7.38 4.10 1.93
N THR A 82 -6.42 3.37 1.36
CA THR A 82 -5.43 2.61 2.14
C THR A 82 -4.52 3.53 2.95
N LEU A 83 -4.03 4.62 2.34
CA LEU A 83 -3.23 5.62 3.06
C LEU A 83 -4.01 6.31 4.18
N GLN A 84 -5.29 6.62 3.96
CA GLN A 84 -6.10 7.34 4.95
C GLN A 84 -6.72 6.43 6.03
N SER A 85 -6.81 5.13 5.78
CA SER A 85 -7.31 4.14 6.73
C SER A 85 -6.23 3.51 7.60
N MET A 86 -4.94 3.65 7.23
CA MET A 86 -3.83 3.17 8.03
C MET A 86 -3.43 4.13 9.14
N SER A 87 -2.86 3.57 10.22
CA SER A 87 -2.26 4.38 11.28
C SER A 87 -0.93 4.98 10.83
N ALA A 88 -0.55 6.12 11.40
CA ALA A 88 0.76 6.73 11.18
C ALA A 88 1.90 5.80 11.64
N ALA A 89 1.64 4.92 12.62
CA ALA A 89 2.58 3.88 13.03
C ALA A 89 2.80 2.83 11.94
N ASP A 90 1.73 2.28 11.35
CA ASP A 90 1.82 1.31 10.25
C ASP A 90 2.54 1.91 9.05
N TRP A 91 2.17 3.12 8.69
CA TRP A 91 2.83 3.87 7.63
C TRP A 91 4.34 4.03 7.89
N LEU A 92 4.74 4.44 9.11
CA LEU A 92 6.15 4.60 9.47
C LEU A 92 6.92 3.29 9.37
N ARG A 93 6.35 2.18 9.86
CA ARG A 93 6.99 0.86 9.79
C ARG A 93 7.22 0.46 8.33
N ASN A 94 6.17 0.50 7.52
CA ASN A 94 6.22 0.14 6.10
C ASN A 94 7.20 1.03 5.34
N ARG A 95 7.18 2.33 5.62
CA ARG A 95 8.06 3.31 4.99
C ARG A 95 9.53 3.07 5.33
N ILE A 96 9.84 2.83 6.60
CA ILE A 96 11.21 2.52 7.05
C ILE A 96 11.70 1.19 6.45
N GLU A 97 10.83 0.19 6.41
CA GLU A 97 11.13 -1.12 5.83
C GLU A 97 11.43 -0.99 4.33
N TYR A 98 10.56 -0.32 3.57
CA TYR A 98 10.76 -0.05 2.15
C TYR A 98 12.07 0.71 1.88
N LEU A 99 12.41 1.71 2.69
CA LEU A 99 13.65 2.47 2.52
C LEU A 99 14.91 1.67 2.84
N ASN A 100 14.83 0.68 3.74
CA ASN A 100 15.98 -0.19 4.06
C ASN A 100 16.14 -1.31 3.02
N ASN A 101 15.03 -1.95 2.64
CA ASN A 101 15.04 -3.25 1.98
C ASN A 101 14.41 -3.23 0.57
N GLY A 102 13.70 -2.16 0.21
CA GLY A 102 13.01 -2.06 -1.08
C GLY A 102 11.97 -3.16 -1.26
N ARG A 103 12.07 -3.91 -2.36
CA ARG A 103 11.23 -5.09 -2.60
C ARG A 103 11.94 -6.34 -2.06
N THR A 104 11.34 -6.97 -1.07
CA THR A 104 11.81 -8.21 -0.44
C THR A 104 11.43 -9.44 -1.26
N SER A 105 11.98 -10.61 -0.93
CA SER A 105 11.57 -11.88 -1.52
C SER A 105 10.08 -12.18 -1.31
N ASP A 106 9.54 -11.81 -0.14
CA ASP A 106 8.11 -12.00 0.16
C ASP A 106 7.23 -11.09 -0.70
N SER A 107 7.66 -9.84 -0.94
CA SER A 107 6.97 -8.95 -1.89
C SER A 107 6.96 -9.51 -3.32
N LEU A 108 8.05 -10.15 -3.74
CA LEU A 108 8.12 -10.77 -5.07
C LEU A 108 7.18 -11.99 -5.15
N ARG A 109 7.13 -12.80 -4.10
CA ARG A 109 6.22 -13.94 -4.00
C ARG A 109 4.76 -13.50 -4.02
N ALA A 110 4.37 -12.52 -3.19
CA ALA A 110 3.00 -12.00 -3.20
C ALA A 110 2.58 -11.43 -4.57
N GLN A 111 3.50 -10.78 -5.30
CA GLN A 111 3.24 -10.34 -6.67
C GLN A 111 3.08 -11.51 -7.66
N GLN A 112 3.84 -12.59 -7.49
CA GLN A 112 3.72 -13.78 -8.32
C GLN A 112 2.38 -14.48 -8.06
N ASP A 113 2.06 -14.72 -6.79
CA ASP A 113 0.81 -15.38 -6.37
C ASP A 113 -0.41 -14.62 -6.90
N ALA A 114 -0.46 -13.30 -6.72
CA ALA A 114 -1.55 -12.47 -7.25
C ALA A 114 -1.68 -12.52 -8.78
N ARG A 115 -0.57 -12.72 -9.50
CA ARG A 115 -0.60 -12.86 -10.97
C ARG A 115 -1.04 -14.24 -11.40
N GLU A 116 -0.61 -15.28 -10.70
CA GLU A 116 -1.03 -16.65 -10.95
C GLU A 116 -2.53 -16.81 -10.70
N ASP A 117 -3.03 -16.30 -9.57
CA ASP A 117 -4.45 -16.28 -9.24
C ASP A 117 -5.26 -15.52 -10.30
N ALA A 118 -4.80 -14.34 -10.71
CA ALA A 118 -5.48 -13.56 -11.74
C ALA A 118 -5.50 -14.27 -13.10
N LEU A 119 -4.42 -14.97 -13.48
CA LEU A 119 -4.37 -15.76 -14.70
C LEU A 119 -5.38 -16.91 -14.64
N GLN A 120 -5.41 -17.68 -13.55
CA GLN A 120 -6.34 -18.80 -13.39
C GLN A 120 -7.80 -18.34 -13.38
N ASN A 121 -8.10 -17.27 -12.64
CA ASN A 121 -9.44 -16.68 -12.62
C ASN A 121 -9.85 -16.21 -14.02
N ARG A 122 -8.95 -15.58 -14.77
CA ARG A 122 -9.25 -15.13 -16.13
C ARG A 122 -9.51 -16.29 -17.09
N ILE A 123 -8.76 -17.38 -16.98
CA ILE A 123 -8.99 -18.59 -17.77
C ILE A 123 -10.38 -19.15 -17.46
N ALA A 124 -10.72 -19.30 -16.17
CA ALA A 124 -12.03 -19.78 -15.75
C ALA A 124 -13.18 -18.89 -16.28
N GLU A 125 -13.05 -17.57 -16.16
CA GLU A 125 -14.04 -16.61 -16.69
C GLU A 125 -14.28 -16.77 -18.20
N LEU A 126 -13.22 -16.98 -18.98
CA LEU A 126 -13.31 -17.12 -20.44
C LEU A 126 -13.95 -18.45 -20.85
N ILE A 127 -13.68 -19.53 -20.11
CA ILE A 127 -14.31 -20.83 -20.34
C ILE A 127 -15.80 -20.76 -19.99
N GLU A 128 -16.14 -20.17 -18.85
CA GLU A 128 -17.52 -20.15 -18.34
C GLU A 128 -18.43 -19.18 -19.09
N ASN A 129 -17.91 -18.02 -19.52
CA ASN A 129 -18.76 -16.94 -20.07
C ASN A 129 -18.63 -16.77 -21.59
N ASP A 130 -17.50 -17.17 -22.18
CA ASP A 130 -17.23 -16.97 -23.61
C ASP A 130 -17.18 -18.30 -24.40
N ASP A 131 -17.56 -19.42 -23.77
CA ASP A 131 -17.57 -20.79 -24.35
C ASP A 131 -16.23 -21.20 -24.99
N MET A 132 -15.11 -20.66 -24.50
CA MET A 132 -13.77 -20.98 -25.00
C MET A 132 -13.31 -22.36 -24.50
N ASP A 133 -12.55 -23.08 -25.34
CA ASP A 133 -11.78 -24.22 -24.83
C ASP A 133 -10.59 -23.76 -23.97
N PHE A 134 -9.99 -24.69 -23.23
CA PHE A 134 -8.92 -24.38 -22.29
C PHE A 134 -7.69 -23.75 -22.96
N ASP A 135 -7.31 -24.21 -24.15
CA ASP A 135 -6.12 -23.72 -24.85
C ASP A 135 -6.36 -22.29 -25.37
N GLN A 136 -7.54 -22.03 -25.94
CA GLN A 136 -7.98 -20.71 -26.38
C GLN A 136 -8.07 -19.73 -25.20
N ALA A 137 -8.69 -20.13 -24.09
CA ALA A 137 -8.82 -19.32 -22.89
C ALA A 137 -7.45 -18.98 -22.30
N THR A 138 -6.53 -19.94 -22.27
CA THR A 138 -5.14 -19.73 -21.82
C THR A 138 -4.42 -18.69 -22.68
N GLU A 139 -4.46 -18.81 -24.01
CA GLU A 139 -3.80 -17.85 -24.91
C GLU A 139 -4.36 -16.42 -24.77
N VAL A 140 -5.68 -16.29 -24.60
CA VAL A 140 -6.34 -14.99 -24.40
C VAL A 140 -5.98 -14.41 -23.03
N ALA A 141 -6.00 -15.22 -21.97
CA ALA A 141 -5.67 -14.79 -20.62
C ALA A 141 -4.19 -14.38 -20.48
N GLU A 142 -3.26 -15.12 -21.07
CA GLU A 142 -1.85 -14.77 -21.11
C GLU A 142 -1.61 -13.43 -21.82
N ARG A 143 -2.26 -13.22 -22.98
CA ARG A 143 -2.20 -11.93 -23.69
C ARG A 143 -2.75 -10.80 -22.84
N TRP A 144 -3.89 -11.01 -22.16
CA TRP A 144 -4.43 -10.03 -21.22
C TRP A 144 -3.43 -9.72 -20.09
N MET A 145 -2.80 -10.73 -19.48
CA MET A 145 -1.81 -10.57 -18.40
C MET A 145 -0.58 -9.75 -18.78
N THR A 146 -0.25 -9.61 -20.07
CA THR A 146 0.82 -8.70 -20.54
C THR A 146 0.50 -7.22 -20.31
N THR A 147 -0.79 -6.88 -20.20
CA THR A 147 -1.28 -5.52 -19.96
C THR A 147 -1.49 -5.23 -18.47
N GLN A 148 -1.37 -6.25 -17.62
CA GLN A 148 -1.67 -6.18 -16.20
C GLN A 148 -0.39 -6.12 -15.35
N ALA A 149 -0.44 -5.40 -14.25
CA ALA A 149 0.55 -5.41 -13.17
C ALA A 149 -0.11 -5.92 -11.89
N ALA A 150 0.67 -6.61 -11.06
CA ALA A 150 0.28 -6.87 -9.67
C ALA A 150 0.21 -5.52 -8.92
N LEU A 151 -0.96 -5.20 -8.37
CA LEU A 151 -1.21 -3.91 -7.74
C LEU A 151 -0.96 -4.02 -6.24
N HIS A 152 -0.01 -3.25 -5.72
CA HIS A 152 0.05 -3.04 -4.27
C HIS A 152 -1.15 -2.18 -3.87
N ARG A 153 -1.82 -2.52 -2.77
CA ARG A 153 -2.97 -1.74 -2.30
C ARG A 153 -2.60 -0.29 -2.02
N LEU A 154 -1.41 -0.07 -1.47
CA LEU A 154 -0.70 1.21 -1.47
C LEU A 154 0.72 0.97 -1.98
N ASP A 155 1.24 1.83 -2.85
CA ASP A 155 2.61 1.71 -3.34
C ASP A 155 3.63 1.72 -2.17
N GLY A 156 4.61 0.83 -2.17
CA GLY A 156 5.66 0.80 -1.13
C GLY A 156 6.44 2.11 -1.02
N ILE A 157 6.61 2.86 -2.14
CA ILE A 157 7.16 4.22 -2.12
C ILE A 157 6.32 5.14 -1.23
N ALA A 158 5.02 4.95 -1.20
CA ALA A 158 4.06 5.73 -0.43
C ALA A 158 3.84 5.21 1.00
N GLY A 159 4.57 4.17 1.44
CA GLY A 159 4.41 3.57 2.76
C GLY A 159 3.39 2.42 2.83
N GLY A 160 3.07 1.80 1.69
CA GLY A 160 2.26 0.59 1.67
C GLY A 160 3.00 -0.66 2.11
N ASP A 161 2.24 -1.66 2.56
CA ASP A 161 2.75 -3.01 2.77
C ASP A 161 3.09 -3.62 1.40
N VAL A 162 4.36 -3.97 1.21
CA VAL A 162 4.88 -4.51 -0.05
C VAL A 162 4.43 -5.94 -0.33
N THR A 163 3.73 -6.57 0.61
CA THR A 163 3.13 -7.90 0.49
C THR A 163 1.61 -7.86 0.29
N ASP A 164 0.94 -6.72 0.52
CA ASP A 164 -0.50 -6.55 0.26
C ASP A 164 -0.79 -6.26 -1.21
N VAL A 165 -0.97 -7.33 -1.96
CA VAL A 165 -1.19 -7.33 -3.42
C VAL A 165 -2.55 -7.96 -3.75
N PRO A 166 -3.67 -7.22 -3.63
CA PRO A 166 -5.01 -7.82 -3.69
C PRO A 166 -5.49 -8.29 -5.06
N ARG A 167 -4.93 -7.74 -6.14
CA ARG A 167 -5.32 -8.08 -7.53
C ARG A 167 -4.28 -7.59 -8.53
N VAL A 168 -4.55 -7.86 -9.80
CA VAL A 168 -3.89 -7.21 -10.94
C VAL A 168 -4.75 -6.10 -11.55
N GLY A 169 -4.13 -5.17 -12.28
CA GLY A 169 -4.81 -4.12 -13.03
C GLY A 169 -3.89 -3.44 -14.05
N ASP A 170 -4.38 -2.43 -14.77
CA ASP A 170 -3.64 -1.84 -15.91
C ASP A 170 -2.25 -1.34 -15.48
N THR A 171 -1.21 -1.91 -16.10
CA THR A 171 0.20 -1.65 -15.77
C THR A 171 0.63 -0.21 -16.01
N ARG A 172 0.04 0.47 -17.02
CA ARG A 172 0.36 1.86 -17.38
C ARG A 172 -0.22 2.82 -16.36
N ILE A 173 -1.42 2.53 -15.87
CA ILE A 173 -2.05 3.29 -14.78
C ILE A 173 -1.22 3.13 -13.50
N ASN A 174 -0.90 1.89 -13.12
CA ASN A 174 -0.11 1.58 -11.93
C ASN A 174 1.25 2.30 -11.95
N SER A 175 1.98 2.21 -13.07
CA SER A 175 3.26 2.90 -13.26
C SER A 175 3.13 4.44 -13.16
N SER A 176 2.06 5.00 -13.74
CA SER A 176 1.77 6.43 -13.68
C SER A 176 1.42 6.91 -12.27
N LEU A 177 0.74 6.11 -11.45
CA LEU A 177 0.46 6.44 -10.04
C LEU A 177 1.73 6.30 -9.20
N GLY A 178 2.44 5.18 -9.33
CA GLY A 178 3.69 4.90 -8.60
C GLY A 178 4.77 5.96 -8.82
N SER A 179 4.98 6.41 -10.05
CA SER A 179 5.94 7.48 -10.35
C SER A 179 5.58 8.81 -9.68
N GLN A 180 4.29 9.11 -9.50
CA GLN A 180 3.83 10.34 -8.90
C GLN A 180 4.06 10.41 -7.38
N TRP A 181 4.08 9.27 -6.69
CA TRP A 181 4.36 9.20 -5.26
C TRP A 181 5.73 9.76 -4.88
N ARG A 182 6.74 9.62 -5.74
CA ARG A 182 8.11 10.12 -5.50
C ARG A 182 8.17 11.61 -5.16
N SER A 183 7.23 12.39 -5.69
CA SER A 183 7.13 13.84 -5.46
C SER A 183 6.21 14.25 -4.30
N ARG A 184 5.58 13.28 -3.63
CA ARG A 184 4.56 13.46 -2.59
C ARG A 184 4.94 12.83 -1.26
N VAL A 185 5.64 11.70 -1.28
CA VAL A 185 5.97 11.00 -0.04
C VAL A 185 6.80 11.85 0.91
N GLY A 186 7.65 12.75 0.40
CA GLY A 186 8.38 13.71 1.24
C GLY A 186 7.48 14.65 2.04
N ASP A 187 6.30 15.01 1.51
CA ASP A 187 5.30 15.82 2.24
C ASP A 187 4.69 14.99 3.40
N ILE A 188 4.50 13.67 3.21
CA ILE A 188 4.04 12.74 4.26
C ILE A 188 5.14 12.51 5.31
N ASP A 189 6.37 12.20 4.87
CA ASP A 189 7.56 12.01 5.71
C ASP A 189 7.70 13.23 6.66
N THR A 190 7.63 14.44 6.10
CA THR A 190 7.77 15.71 6.86
C THR A 190 6.63 15.90 7.86
N ALA A 191 5.37 15.75 7.43
CA ALA A 191 4.21 15.99 8.30
C ALA A 191 4.20 15.06 9.53
N ILE A 192 4.57 13.80 9.35
CA ILE A 192 4.65 12.84 10.46
C ILE A 192 5.80 13.18 11.41
N ILE A 193 6.98 13.52 10.88
CA ILE A 193 8.12 13.94 11.70
C ILE A 193 7.77 15.18 12.53
N ASP A 194 7.16 16.18 11.91
CA ASP A 194 6.76 17.42 12.58
C ASP A 194 5.71 17.17 13.65
N PHE A 195 4.69 16.35 13.35
CA PHE A 195 3.65 15.97 14.30
C PHE A 195 4.24 15.29 15.54
N VAL A 196 5.14 14.33 15.36
CA VAL A 196 5.77 13.60 16.47
C VAL A 196 6.68 14.52 17.30
N ASN A 197 7.40 15.43 16.65
CA ASN A 197 8.24 16.41 17.35
C ASN A 197 7.42 17.38 18.18
N ALA A 198 6.24 17.79 17.69
CA ALA A 198 5.30 18.64 18.42
C ALA A 198 4.54 17.88 19.53
N ASN A 199 4.39 16.55 19.40
CA ASN A 199 3.66 15.71 20.35
C ASN A 199 4.53 14.53 20.84
N PRO A 200 5.60 14.77 21.62
CA PRO A 200 6.45 13.69 22.11
C PRO A 200 5.68 12.67 22.96
N GLY A 201 5.85 11.38 22.68
CA GLY A 201 5.16 10.30 23.41
C GLY A 201 3.76 9.98 22.93
N VAL A 202 3.28 10.61 21.85
CA VAL A 202 2.01 10.25 21.20
C VAL A 202 2.00 8.78 20.76
N ASP A 203 0.89 8.07 20.95
CA ASP A 203 0.73 6.71 20.40
C ASP A 203 0.26 6.80 18.94
N LEU A 204 1.20 6.68 18.00
CA LEU A 204 0.93 6.77 16.56
C LEU A 204 0.03 5.66 16.01
N ASN A 205 -0.27 4.61 16.79
CA ASN A 205 -1.22 3.59 16.37
C ASN A 205 -2.67 4.12 16.38
N ASN A 206 -2.95 5.18 17.16
CA ASN A 206 -4.27 5.81 17.26
C ASN A 206 -4.36 7.12 16.46
N VAL A 207 -3.39 7.35 15.57
CA VAL A 207 -3.29 8.55 14.74
C VAL A 207 -3.41 8.12 13.28
N ASN A 208 -4.33 8.69 12.51
CA ASN A 208 -4.41 8.44 11.07
C ASN A 208 -3.75 9.55 10.25
N ILE A 209 -3.62 9.31 8.95
CA ILE A 209 -3.12 10.29 7.98
C ILE A 209 -4.32 10.84 7.22
N ASN A 210 -4.60 12.12 7.37
CA ASN A 210 -5.67 12.81 6.64
C ASN A 210 -5.07 13.55 5.43
N VAL A 211 -5.44 13.16 4.21
CA VAL A 211 -4.87 13.78 3.00
C VAL A 211 -5.71 14.95 2.53
N ILE A 212 -5.07 16.12 2.44
CA ILE A 212 -5.66 17.34 1.89
C ILE A 212 -5.02 17.63 0.53
N LEU A 213 -5.83 17.66 -0.53
CA LEU A 213 -5.32 17.91 -1.88
C LEU A 213 -5.17 19.40 -2.18
N ARG A 214 -3.96 19.81 -2.57
CA ARG A 214 -3.61 21.16 -3.04
C ARG A 214 -3.33 21.22 -4.54
#